data_AF-A0A3N5TLF6-F1
#
_entry.id   AF-A0A3N5TLF6-F1
#
_cell.length_a   1.000
_cell.length_b   1.000
_cell.length_c   1.000
_cell.angle_alpha   90.00
_cell.angle_beta   90.00
_cell.angle_gamma   90.00
#
_symmetry.space_group_name_H-M   'P 1'
#
loop_
_entity.id
_entity.type
_entity.pdbx_description
1 polymer ?
#
loop_
_entity_poly.entity_id
_entity_poly.type
_entity_poly.pdbx_seq_one_letter_code
_entity_poly.pdbx_strand_id
1 'polypeptide(L)'
;MDLGGRFMRCTARMKVSILFLMALVFSGCATTQDVRILDREINRLQSQVNALQKEGQREKETLHKETQKEKEAHSREWAALRSEWKNELNTEIKKLQTDLLFRIDKNETEIRILTTGLDEYKDFAKRPSRDVERIREDVILRTRVLEERSKHLEERNRAFEEKNRAYEERTKGLEEKIRILEDRLRGAEGKVDQVASKQVEAEKAMVTMKEKEKEKEAAPEVKGPPSLVTGMGEIYKDAYETFQRGDMEAARRKFEAFLKQYPNTDLSDNAQFWIGETYYARKDYEKAVLEYEKVIAKYPEGDKVPAALLKQGLSFLELGDKANARNLLRRVTDRYPQTEQADIARKRLETIK
;
A
#
# COMPACT_ATOMS: atom_id res chain seq x y z
N MET A 1 43.22 123.58 120.77
CA MET A 1 43.32 122.11 120.86
C MET A 1 42.57 121.54 119.68
N ASP A 2 43.21 121.47 118.51
CA ASP A 2 44.00 120.32 117.99
C ASP A 2 43.10 119.15 117.55
N LEU A 3 42.93 118.92 116.25
CA LEU A 3 43.82 118.18 115.32
C LEU A 3 43.73 116.66 115.51
N GLY A 4 42.77 116.03 114.83
CA GLY A 4 42.68 114.57 114.70
C GLY A 4 41.35 114.13 114.10
N GLY A 5 41.31 113.79 112.80
CA GLY A 5 40.15 113.10 112.23
C GLY A 5 39.75 113.45 110.79
N ARG A 6 40.44 114.38 110.13
CA ARG A 6 40.24 114.62 108.67
C ARG A 6 40.85 113.54 107.78
N PHE A 7 41.81 112.74 108.27
CA PHE A 7 42.46 111.68 107.50
C PHE A 7 41.68 110.35 107.43
N MET A 8 40.74 110.11 108.35
CA MET A 8 39.95 108.86 108.42
C MET A 8 38.71 108.88 107.50
N ARG A 9 38.37 110.05 106.93
CA ARG A 9 37.24 110.21 105.99
C ARG A 9 37.57 109.77 104.56
N CYS A 10 38.86 109.63 104.20
CA CYS A 10 39.27 109.25 102.84
C CYS A 10 39.23 107.74 102.61
N THR A 11 39.68 106.94 103.58
CA THR A 11 39.71 105.46 103.47
C THR A 11 38.35 104.81 103.68
N ALA A 12 37.47 105.41 104.49
CA ALA A 12 36.10 104.96 104.66
C ALA A 12 35.25 105.14 103.39
N ARG A 13 35.41 106.27 102.68
CA ARG A 13 34.66 106.55 101.44
C ARG A 13 35.01 105.59 100.29
N MET A 14 36.27 105.17 100.22
CA MET A 14 36.74 104.23 99.19
C MET A 14 36.27 102.79 99.45
N LYS A 15 36.29 102.33 100.71
CA LYS A 15 35.73 101.01 101.09
C LYS A 15 34.21 100.95 100.92
N VAL A 16 33.49 102.03 101.25
CA VAL A 16 32.04 102.12 101.00
C VAL A 16 31.76 102.10 99.50
N SER A 17 32.55 102.79 98.67
CA SER A 17 32.35 102.77 97.21
C SER A 17 32.64 101.40 96.57
N ILE A 18 33.65 100.67 97.06
CA ILE A 18 33.95 99.30 96.58
C ILE A 18 32.86 98.31 97.03
N LEU A 19 32.35 98.44 98.26
CA LEU A 19 31.21 97.65 98.73
C LEU A 19 29.91 98.00 97.98
N PHE A 20 29.72 99.26 97.60
CA PHE A 20 28.57 99.70 96.81
C PHE A 20 28.67 99.22 95.35
N LEU A 21 29.88 99.21 94.77
CA LEU A 21 30.15 98.64 93.44
C LEU A 21 30.02 97.10 93.45
N MET A 22 30.48 96.39 94.49
CA MET A 22 30.22 94.96 94.64
C MET A 22 28.73 94.66 94.87
N ALA A 23 28.02 95.49 95.63
CA ALA A 23 26.56 95.36 95.81
C ALA A 23 25.79 95.60 94.50
N LEU A 24 26.26 96.52 93.64
CA LEU A 24 25.70 96.76 92.30
C LEU A 24 25.95 95.60 91.32
N VAL A 25 27.05 94.87 91.47
CA VAL A 25 27.33 93.64 90.70
C VAL A 25 26.49 92.46 91.20
N PHE A 26 26.13 92.43 92.49
CA PHE A 26 25.21 91.43 93.06
C PHE A 26 23.71 91.79 92.95
N SER A 27 23.35 93.04 92.58
CA SER A 27 21.97 93.44 92.31
C SER A 27 21.54 93.19 90.85
N GLY A 28 22.38 92.55 90.04
CA GLY A 28 22.00 91.94 88.76
C GLY A 28 21.11 90.69 88.93
N CYS A 29 20.34 90.60 90.01
CA CYS A 29 19.32 89.59 90.18
C CYS A 29 18.06 90.07 89.45
N ALA A 30 17.64 89.32 88.44
CA ALA A 30 16.28 89.39 87.91
C ALA A 30 15.30 89.57 89.08
N THR A 31 14.38 90.53 88.99
CA THR A 31 13.46 90.80 90.10
C THR A 31 12.62 89.55 90.37
N THR A 32 12.23 89.31 91.62
CA THR A 32 11.39 88.14 91.99
C THR A 32 10.06 88.10 91.23
N GLN A 33 9.62 89.25 90.69
CA GLN A 33 8.47 89.37 89.81
C GLN A 33 8.75 88.83 88.39
N ASP A 34 9.92 89.11 87.81
CA ASP A 34 10.31 88.61 86.49
C ASP A 34 10.44 87.08 86.49
N VAL A 35 11.01 86.52 87.56
CA VAL A 35 11.11 85.06 87.75
C VAL A 35 9.72 84.41 87.84
N ARG A 36 8.74 85.05 88.50
CA ARG A 36 7.36 84.57 88.58
C ARG A 36 6.57 84.70 87.27
N ILE A 37 6.91 85.67 86.42
CA ILE A 37 6.33 85.80 85.08
C ILE A 37 6.88 84.69 84.19
N LEU A 38 8.19 84.50 84.18
CA LEU A 38 8.84 83.41 83.44
C LEU A 38 8.33 82.04 83.89
N ASP A 39 8.16 81.81 85.19
CA ASP A 39 7.63 80.54 85.72
C ASP A 39 6.18 80.27 85.25
N ARG A 40 5.33 81.31 85.20
CA ARG A 40 3.97 81.18 84.64
C ARG A 40 4.00 80.88 83.14
N GLU A 41 4.91 81.50 82.39
CA GLU A 41 5.08 81.24 80.96
C GLU A 41 5.65 79.84 80.70
N ILE A 42 6.62 79.39 81.49
CA ILE A 42 7.18 78.02 81.43
C ILE A 42 6.08 77.01 81.72
N ASN A 43 5.28 77.19 82.77
CA ASN A 43 4.16 76.32 83.10
C ASN A 43 3.10 76.30 81.98
N ARG A 44 2.80 77.47 81.38
CA ARG A 44 1.90 77.56 80.23
C ARG A 44 2.45 76.80 79.02
N LEU A 45 3.71 76.99 78.68
CA LEU A 45 4.37 76.30 77.57
C LEU A 45 4.45 74.78 77.82
N GLN A 46 4.78 74.35 79.03
CA GLN A 46 4.76 72.93 79.41
C GLN A 46 3.34 72.34 79.28
N SER A 47 2.30 73.08 79.67
CA SER A 47 0.92 72.62 79.47
C SER A 47 0.55 72.49 77.99
N GLN A 48 1.01 73.41 77.14
CA GLN A 48 0.80 73.37 75.69
C GLN A 48 1.56 72.19 75.05
N VAL A 49 2.82 71.96 75.44
CA VAL A 49 3.60 70.82 74.98
C VAL A 49 2.94 69.50 75.37
N ASN A 50 2.47 69.38 76.61
CA ASN A 50 1.75 68.19 77.07
C ASN A 50 0.44 67.96 76.32
N ALA A 51 -0.31 69.04 76.01
CA ALA A 51 -1.52 68.96 75.21
C ALA A 51 -1.23 68.48 73.79
N LEU A 52 -0.25 69.08 73.11
CA LEU A 52 0.20 68.68 71.78
C LEU A 52 0.73 67.25 71.74
N GLN A 53 1.47 66.82 72.77
CA GLN A 53 1.96 65.44 72.87
C GLN A 53 0.81 64.44 73.01
N LYS A 54 -0.23 64.80 73.76
CA LYS A 54 -1.43 63.98 73.93
C LYS A 54 -2.27 63.93 72.64
N GLU A 55 -2.38 65.04 71.92
CA GLU A 55 -3.02 65.08 70.59
C GLU A 55 -2.24 64.21 69.59
N GLY A 56 -0.92 64.35 69.51
CA GLY A 56 -0.09 63.50 68.66
C GLY A 56 -0.14 62.02 69.03
N GLN A 57 -0.31 61.66 70.31
CA GLN A 57 -0.56 60.28 70.72
C GLN A 57 -1.94 59.77 70.24
N ARG A 58 -2.99 60.58 70.34
CA ARG A 58 -4.33 60.23 69.85
C ARG A 58 -4.36 60.07 68.33
N GLU A 59 -3.67 60.94 67.59
CA GLU A 59 -3.50 60.82 66.14
C GLU A 59 -2.76 59.54 65.76
N LYS A 60 -1.69 59.18 66.49
CA LYS A 60 -0.98 57.91 66.26
C LYS A 60 -1.88 56.69 66.52
N GLU A 61 -2.67 56.70 67.60
CA GLU A 61 -3.59 55.62 67.92
C GLU A 61 -4.71 55.47 66.88
N THR A 62 -5.26 56.59 66.40
CA THR A 62 -6.30 56.58 65.35
C THR A 62 -5.74 56.08 64.02
N LEU A 63 -4.59 56.60 63.58
CA LEU A 63 -3.90 56.13 62.38
C LEU A 63 -3.56 54.64 62.47
N HIS A 64 -3.10 54.16 63.64
CA HIS A 64 -2.83 52.74 63.85
C HIS A 64 -4.09 51.88 63.72
N LYS A 65 -5.22 52.32 64.31
CA LYS A 65 -6.50 51.62 64.19
C LYS A 65 -7.01 51.59 62.75
N GLU A 66 -6.91 52.70 62.02
CA GLU A 66 -7.30 52.78 60.61
C GLU A 66 -6.43 51.85 59.75
N THR A 67 -5.11 51.92 59.91
CA THR A 67 -4.17 51.04 59.21
C THR A 67 -4.45 49.56 59.50
N GLN A 68 -4.76 49.22 60.76
CA GLN A 68 -5.08 47.85 61.14
C GLN A 68 -6.39 47.38 60.53
N LYS A 69 -7.41 48.25 60.51
CA LYS A 69 -8.70 47.97 59.87
C LYS A 69 -8.54 47.75 58.36
N GLU A 70 -7.73 48.55 57.69
CA GLU A 70 -7.42 48.38 56.27
C GLU A 70 -6.65 47.08 56.00
N LYS A 71 -5.65 46.75 56.83
CA LYS A 71 -4.94 45.47 56.74
C LYS A 71 -5.89 44.27 56.89
N GLU A 72 -6.81 44.34 57.84
CA GLU A 72 -7.83 43.29 58.05
C GLU A 72 -8.84 43.24 56.90
N ALA A 73 -9.21 44.38 56.32
CA ALA A 73 -10.05 44.44 55.12
C ALA A 73 -9.36 43.77 53.93
N HIS A 74 -8.13 44.17 53.60
CA HIS A 74 -7.35 43.55 52.53
C HIS A 74 -7.07 42.07 52.80
N SER A 75 -6.77 41.67 54.04
CA SER A 75 -6.57 40.26 54.39
C SER A 75 -7.82 39.43 54.09
N ARG A 76 -9.02 39.96 54.38
CA ARG A 76 -10.29 39.32 54.04
C ARG A 76 -10.54 39.25 52.54
N GLU A 77 -10.28 40.33 51.80
CA GLU A 77 -10.37 40.35 50.34
C GLU A 77 -9.43 39.31 49.70
N TRP A 78 -8.16 39.28 50.12
CA TRP A 78 -7.19 38.30 49.65
C TRP A 78 -7.55 36.86 50.02
N ALA A 79 -8.20 36.64 51.18
CA ALA A 79 -8.71 35.33 51.54
C ALA A 79 -9.89 34.91 50.63
N ALA A 80 -10.81 35.83 50.33
CA ALA A 80 -11.93 35.60 49.44
C ALA A 80 -11.46 35.29 48.01
N LEU A 81 -10.61 36.14 47.44
CA LEU A 81 -10.01 35.95 46.11
C LEU A 81 -9.26 34.61 45.99
N ARG A 82 -8.48 34.23 47.02
CA ARG A 82 -7.79 32.92 47.04
C ARG A 82 -8.77 31.76 47.07
N SER A 83 -9.85 31.86 47.84
CA SER A 83 -10.89 30.82 47.90
C SER A 83 -11.60 30.68 46.56
N GLU A 84 -11.98 31.80 45.94
CA GLU A 84 -12.64 31.84 44.64
C GLU A 84 -11.76 31.24 43.54
N TRP A 85 -10.50 31.70 43.43
CA TRP A 85 -9.55 31.15 42.46
C TRP A 85 -9.29 29.66 42.68
N LYS A 86 -9.17 29.22 43.94
CA LYS A 86 -9.02 27.80 44.27
C LYS A 86 -10.23 26.98 43.84
N ASN A 87 -11.44 27.49 44.03
CA ASN A 87 -12.67 26.81 43.61
C ASN A 87 -12.78 26.74 42.09
N GLU A 88 -12.51 27.84 41.39
CA GLU A 88 -12.52 27.88 39.92
C GLU A 88 -11.51 26.90 39.34
N LEU A 89 -10.26 26.94 39.82
CA LEU A 89 -9.21 26.04 39.38
C LEU A 89 -9.56 24.57 39.63
N ASN A 90 -10.11 24.24 40.81
CA ASN A 90 -10.56 22.88 41.10
C ASN A 90 -11.70 22.43 40.18
N THR A 91 -12.57 23.36 39.77
CA THR A 91 -13.70 23.06 38.88
C THR A 91 -13.20 22.78 37.47
N GLU A 92 -12.27 23.60 36.97
CA GLU A 92 -11.62 23.39 35.67
C GLU A 92 -10.79 22.10 35.64
N ILE A 93 -10.03 21.81 36.69
CA ILE A 93 -9.30 20.53 36.83
C ILE A 93 -10.25 19.35 36.76
N LYS A 94 -11.39 19.41 37.47
CA LYS A 94 -12.40 18.34 37.42
C LYS A 94 -12.99 18.17 36.03
N LYS A 95 -13.35 19.25 35.34
CA LYS A 95 -13.85 19.21 33.96
C LYS A 95 -12.84 18.55 33.02
N LEU A 96 -11.58 18.99 33.07
CA LEU A 96 -10.51 18.43 32.25
C LEU A 96 -10.27 16.95 32.56
N GLN A 97 -10.30 16.57 33.84
CA GLN A 97 -10.16 15.18 34.25
C GLN A 97 -11.31 14.31 33.71
N THR A 98 -12.56 14.80 33.76
CA THR A 98 -13.71 14.07 33.20
C THR A 98 -13.64 13.98 31.68
N ASP A 99 -13.28 15.05 30.96
CA ASP A 99 -13.12 15.00 29.49
C ASP A 99 -12.03 14.01 29.08
N LEU A 100 -10.90 14.02 29.79
CA LEU A 100 -9.80 13.09 29.51
C LEU A 100 -10.22 11.64 29.75
N LEU A 101 -10.89 11.35 30.87
CA LEU A 101 -11.40 10.01 31.16
C LEU A 101 -12.37 9.52 30.09
N PHE A 102 -13.28 10.39 29.64
CA PHE A 102 -14.23 10.06 28.58
C PHE A 102 -13.53 9.74 27.25
N ARG A 103 -12.50 10.50 26.88
CA ARG A 103 -11.69 10.22 25.67
C ARG A 103 -10.93 8.89 25.79
N ILE A 104 -10.40 8.58 26.97
CA ILE A 104 -9.72 7.30 27.21
C ILE A 104 -10.71 6.15 27.06
N ASP A 105 -11.87 6.20 27.69
CA ASP A 105 -12.91 5.17 27.60
C ASP A 105 -13.42 4.96 26.16
N LYS A 106 -13.59 6.06 25.42
CA LYS A 106 -13.92 6.02 23.98
C LYS A 106 -12.82 5.31 23.19
N ASN A 107 -11.56 5.68 23.38
CA ASN A 107 -10.43 5.07 22.68
C ASN A 107 -10.27 3.59 23.04
N GLU A 108 -10.48 3.21 24.31
CA GLU A 108 -10.47 1.80 24.74
C GLU A 108 -11.57 0.99 24.03
N THR A 109 -12.75 1.57 23.89
CA THR A 109 -13.86 0.95 23.16
C THR A 109 -13.53 0.78 21.68
N GLU A 110 -12.97 1.81 21.03
CA GLU A 110 -12.52 1.73 19.62
C GLU A 110 -11.43 0.66 19.43
N ILE A 111 -10.44 0.61 20.33
CA ILE A 111 -9.38 -0.42 20.32
C ILE A 111 -9.98 -1.81 20.46
N ARG A 112 -10.97 -2.00 21.36
CA ARG A 112 -11.65 -3.29 21.52
C ARG A 112 -12.37 -3.71 20.24
N ILE A 113 -13.12 -2.82 19.62
CA ILE A 113 -13.82 -3.10 18.35
C ILE A 113 -12.82 -3.49 17.26
N LEU A 114 -11.72 -2.74 17.12
CA LEU A 114 -10.68 -3.03 16.14
C LEU A 114 -10.00 -4.38 16.41
N THR A 115 -9.77 -4.71 17.68
CA THR A 115 -9.16 -5.99 18.07
C THR A 115 -10.08 -7.16 17.72
N THR A 116 -11.37 -7.05 18.00
CA THR A 116 -12.36 -8.06 17.60
C THR A 116 -12.43 -8.21 16.08
N GLY A 117 -12.46 -7.10 15.33
CA GLY A 117 -12.45 -7.15 13.86
C GLY A 117 -11.19 -7.79 13.30
N LEU A 118 -10.04 -7.59 13.94
CA LEU A 118 -8.78 -8.23 13.55
C LEU A 118 -8.82 -9.75 13.77
N ASP A 119 -9.38 -10.21 14.89
CA ASP A 119 -9.54 -11.64 15.17
C ASP A 119 -10.52 -12.31 14.18
N GLU A 120 -11.64 -11.65 13.87
CA GLU A 120 -12.57 -12.11 12.84
C GLU A 120 -11.91 -12.21 11.46
N TYR A 121 -11.12 -11.19 11.08
CA TYR A 121 -10.36 -11.22 9.84
C TYR A 121 -9.32 -12.35 9.81
N LYS A 122 -8.62 -12.56 10.92
CA LYS A 122 -7.63 -13.64 11.06
C LYS A 122 -8.30 -15.01 10.91
N ASP A 123 -9.48 -15.21 11.49
CA ASP A 123 -10.22 -16.45 11.35
C ASP A 123 -10.84 -16.62 9.96
N PHE A 124 -11.27 -15.53 9.32
CA PHE A 124 -11.68 -15.53 7.92
C PHE A 124 -10.51 -15.94 7.00
N ALA A 125 -9.32 -15.38 7.23
CA ALA A 125 -8.12 -15.67 6.44
C ALA A 125 -7.62 -17.12 6.62
N LYS A 126 -7.89 -17.75 7.77
CA LYS A 126 -7.56 -19.17 8.00
C LYS A 126 -8.52 -20.14 7.31
N ARG A 127 -9.76 -19.74 7.03
CA ARG A 127 -10.74 -20.62 6.38
C ARG A 127 -10.42 -20.67 4.89
N PRO A 128 -10.02 -21.83 4.32
CA PRO A 128 -9.90 -21.94 2.86
C PRO A 128 -11.24 -21.54 2.24
N SER A 129 -11.20 -20.73 1.18
CA SER A 129 -12.43 -20.32 0.51
C SER A 129 -13.20 -21.57 0.07
N ARG A 130 -14.53 -21.55 0.10
CA ARG A 130 -15.36 -22.68 -0.37
C ARG A 130 -14.96 -23.13 -1.78
N ASP A 131 -14.48 -22.21 -2.60
CA ASP A 131 -13.94 -22.50 -3.93
C ASP A 131 -12.64 -23.29 -3.89
N VAL A 132 -11.71 -22.98 -2.96
CA VAL A 132 -10.48 -23.76 -2.79
C VAL A 132 -10.80 -25.18 -2.33
N GLU A 133 -11.75 -25.37 -1.40
CA GLU A 133 -12.13 -26.73 -0.98
C GLU A 133 -12.84 -27.49 -2.12
N ARG A 134 -13.74 -26.83 -2.86
CA ARG A 134 -14.39 -27.41 -4.05
C ARG A 134 -13.38 -27.79 -5.14
N ILE A 135 -12.40 -26.93 -5.40
CA ILE A 135 -11.32 -27.20 -6.35
C ILE A 135 -10.47 -28.36 -5.84
N ARG A 136 -10.17 -28.42 -4.54
CA ARG A 136 -9.42 -29.52 -3.94
C ARG A 136 -10.14 -30.86 -4.14
N GLU A 137 -11.44 -30.91 -3.91
CA GLU A 137 -12.27 -32.11 -4.15
C GLU A 137 -12.28 -32.51 -5.64
N ASP A 138 -12.48 -31.56 -6.55
CA ASP A 138 -12.45 -31.80 -8.01
C ASP A 138 -11.08 -32.31 -8.48
N VAL A 139 -9.99 -31.72 -7.96
CA VAL A 139 -8.62 -32.15 -8.26
C VAL A 139 -8.38 -33.59 -7.77
N ILE A 140 -8.83 -33.93 -6.56
CA ILE A 140 -8.71 -35.30 -6.03
C ILE A 140 -9.47 -36.30 -6.93
N LEU A 141 -10.70 -35.98 -7.34
CA LEU A 141 -11.49 -36.84 -8.21
C LEU A 141 -10.85 -37.00 -9.59
N ARG A 142 -10.41 -35.91 -10.21
CA ARG A 142 -9.72 -35.96 -11.52
C ARG A 142 -8.42 -36.74 -11.46
N THR A 143 -7.66 -36.61 -10.38
CA THR A 143 -6.41 -37.36 -10.19
C THR A 143 -6.68 -38.86 -10.15
N ARG A 144 -7.71 -39.30 -9.41
CA ARG A 144 -8.13 -40.70 -9.37
C ARG A 144 -8.55 -41.24 -10.75
N VAL A 145 -9.33 -40.47 -11.51
CA VAL A 145 -9.74 -40.85 -12.86
C VAL A 145 -8.54 -40.97 -13.80
N LEU A 146 -7.56 -40.06 -13.68
CA LEU A 146 -6.34 -40.12 -14.48
C LEU A 146 -5.49 -41.34 -14.13
N GLU A 147 -5.37 -41.69 -12.85
CA GLU A 147 -4.67 -42.90 -12.39
C GLU A 147 -5.32 -44.18 -12.95
N GLU A 148 -6.64 -44.29 -12.92
CA GLU A 148 -7.37 -45.43 -13.49
C GLU A 148 -7.17 -45.52 -15.01
N ARG A 149 -7.25 -44.38 -15.71
CA ARG A 149 -7.02 -44.34 -17.16
C ARG A 149 -5.58 -44.68 -17.52
N SER A 150 -4.61 -44.28 -16.69
CA SER A 150 -3.20 -44.64 -16.85
C SER A 150 -3.01 -46.15 -16.75
N LYS A 151 -3.58 -46.78 -15.71
CA LYS A 151 -3.54 -48.25 -15.56
C LYS A 151 -4.14 -48.96 -16.76
N HIS A 152 -5.29 -48.51 -17.24
CA HIS A 152 -5.92 -49.09 -18.41
C HIS A 152 -5.08 -48.93 -19.70
N LEU A 153 -4.41 -47.78 -19.85
CA LEU A 153 -3.49 -47.55 -20.97
C LEU A 153 -2.27 -48.48 -20.90
N GLU A 154 -1.71 -48.68 -19.71
CA GLU A 154 -0.60 -49.60 -19.48
C GLU A 154 -0.98 -51.04 -19.84
N GLU A 155 -2.16 -51.51 -19.40
CA GLU A 155 -2.69 -52.83 -19.76
C GLU A 155 -2.85 -53.00 -21.27
N ARG A 156 -3.44 -52.00 -21.94
CA ARG A 156 -3.62 -52.01 -23.39
C ARG A 156 -2.28 -52.01 -24.14
N ASN A 157 -1.30 -51.25 -23.65
CA ASN A 157 0.04 -51.22 -24.24
C ASN A 157 0.74 -52.58 -24.10
N ARG A 158 0.63 -53.24 -22.93
CA ARG A 158 1.16 -54.60 -22.75
C ARG A 158 0.53 -55.60 -23.72
N ALA A 159 -0.79 -55.58 -23.87
CA ALA A 159 -1.49 -56.45 -24.81
C ALA A 159 -1.06 -56.17 -26.28
N PHE A 160 -0.82 -54.91 -26.62
CA PHE A 160 -0.33 -54.54 -27.95
C PHE A 160 1.11 -55.02 -28.18
N GLU A 161 1.99 -54.89 -27.19
CA GLU A 161 3.36 -55.42 -27.25
C GLU A 161 3.39 -56.94 -27.44
N GLU A 162 2.55 -57.69 -26.72
CA GLU A 162 2.42 -59.13 -26.90
C GLU A 162 1.97 -59.49 -28.32
N LYS A 163 0.99 -58.76 -28.84
CA LYS A 163 0.50 -58.94 -30.21
C LYS A 163 1.59 -58.64 -31.24
N ASN A 164 2.38 -57.59 -31.03
CA ASN A 164 3.50 -57.25 -31.91
C ASN A 164 4.57 -58.34 -31.88
N ARG A 165 4.93 -58.89 -30.72
CA ARG A 165 5.85 -60.04 -30.64
C ARG A 165 5.34 -61.23 -31.44
N ALA A 166 4.05 -61.55 -31.31
CA ALA A 166 3.44 -62.63 -32.08
C ALA A 166 3.46 -62.37 -33.60
N TYR A 167 3.24 -61.12 -34.02
CA TYR A 167 3.40 -60.74 -35.43
C TYR A 167 4.84 -60.87 -35.90
N GLU A 168 5.83 -60.40 -35.13
CA GLU A 168 7.25 -60.53 -35.46
C GLU A 168 7.67 -61.99 -35.62
N GLU A 169 7.23 -62.90 -34.74
CA GLU A 169 7.47 -64.33 -34.87
C GLU A 169 6.84 -64.91 -36.14
N ARG A 170 5.62 -64.49 -36.47
CA ARG A 170 4.95 -64.92 -37.70
C ARG A 170 5.65 -64.41 -38.95
N THR A 171 6.14 -63.16 -38.93
CA THR A 171 6.91 -62.58 -40.04
C THR A 171 8.21 -63.34 -40.24
N LYS A 172 8.97 -63.62 -39.17
CA LYS A 172 10.17 -64.47 -39.25
C LYS A 172 9.86 -65.86 -39.81
N GLY A 173 8.76 -66.46 -39.39
CA GLY A 173 8.32 -67.76 -39.93
C GLY A 173 7.92 -67.72 -41.40
N LEU A 174 7.37 -66.60 -41.88
CA LEU A 174 7.06 -66.39 -43.30
C LEU A 174 8.33 -66.15 -44.12
N GLU A 175 9.26 -65.33 -43.62
CA GLU A 175 10.58 -65.11 -44.23
C GLU A 175 11.34 -66.42 -44.43
N GLU A 176 11.35 -67.30 -43.41
CA GLU A 176 11.98 -68.61 -43.52
C GLU A 176 11.30 -69.50 -44.58
N LYS A 177 9.96 -69.47 -44.67
CA LYS A 177 9.24 -70.19 -45.72
C LYS A 177 9.53 -69.65 -47.11
N ILE A 178 9.61 -68.33 -47.26
CA ILE A 178 9.99 -67.68 -48.52
C ILE A 178 11.39 -68.13 -48.92
N ARG A 179 12.36 -68.12 -47.99
CA ARG A 179 13.72 -68.62 -48.23
C ARG A 179 13.73 -70.06 -48.74
N ILE A 180 12.98 -70.96 -48.08
CA ILE A 180 12.87 -72.36 -48.51
C ILE A 180 12.24 -72.48 -49.90
N LEU A 181 11.21 -71.67 -50.20
CA LEU A 181 10.57 -71.66 -51.51
C LEU A 181 11.50 -71.12 -52.60
N GLU A 182 12.27 -70.07 -52.32
CA GLU A 182 13.28 -69.53 -53.23
C GLU A 182 14.37 -70.56 -53.53
N ASP A 183 14.87 -71.28 -52.52
CA ASP A 183 15.85 -72.35 -52.72
C ASP A 183 15.28 -73.49 -53.58
N ARG A 184 14.02 -73.87 -53.36
CA ARG A 184 13.32 -74.87 -54.18
C ARG A 184 13.09 -74.39 -55.60
N LEU A 185 12.73 -73.12 -55.77
CA LEU A 185 12.53 -72.50 -57.08
C LEU A 185 13.83 -72.49 -57.85
N ARG A 186 14.93 -72.06 -57.23
CA ARG A 186 16.29 -72.11 -57.81
C ARG A 186 16.69 -73.54 -58.21
N GLY A 187 16.37 -74.53 -57.38
CA GLY A 187 16.59 -75.94 -57.70
C GLY A 187 15.71 -76.45 -58.85
N ALA A 188 14.49 -75.92 -59.02
CA ALA A 188 13.61 -76.24 -60.13
C ALA A 188 14.04 -75.53 -61.41
N GLU A 189 14.44 -74.26 -61.35
CA GLU A 189 15.03 -73.50 -62.45
C GLU A 189 16.27 -74.21 -62.99
N GLY A 190 17.19 -74.68 -62.14
CA GLY A 190 18.33 -75.48 -62.60
C GLY A 190 17.94 -76.80 -63.29
N LYS A 191 16.80 -77.39 -62.95
CA LYS A 191 16.25 -78.56 -63.67
C LYS A 191 15.58 -78.16 -64.98
N VAL A 192 14.87 -77.04 -65.00
CA VAL A 192 14.30 -76.46 -66.22
C VAL A 192 15.41 -76.10 -67.19
N ASP A 193 16.52 -75.53 -66.74
CA ASP A 193 17.69 -75.26 -67.58
C ASP A 193 18.33 -76.54 -68.13
N GLN A 194 18.35 -77.63 -67.36
CA GLN A 194 18.76 -78.96 -67.87
C GLN A 194 17.80 -79.54 -68.91
N VAL A 195 16.49 -79.32 -68.75
CA VAL A 195 15.49 -79.76 -69.72
C VAL A 195 15.53 -78.88 -70.96
N ALA A 196 15.63 -77.56 -70.79
CA ALA A 196 15.75 -76.56 -71.85
C ALA A 196 17.05 -76.76 -72.64
N SER A 197 18.18 -77.09 -72.02
CA SER A 197 19.39 -77.44 -72.77
C SER A 197 19.22 -78.72 -73.60
N LYS A 198 18.52 -79.75 -73.09
CA LYS A 198 18.13 -80.93 -73.88
C LYS A 198 17.11 -80.62 -74.98
N GLN A 199 16.23 -79.65 -74.75
CA GLN A 199 15.19 -79.21 -75.69
C GLN A 199 15.76 -78.29 -76.77
N VAL A 200 16.77 -77.46 -76.46
CA VAL A 200 17.54 -76.64 -77.41
C VAL A 200 18.45 -77.50 -78.29
N GLU A 201 18.97 -78.63 -77.79
CA GLU A 201 19.60 -79.64 -78.65
C GLU A 201 18.60 -80.31 -79.60
N ALA A 202 17.31 -80.43 -79.21
CA ALA A 202 16.24 -80.93 -80.07
C ALA A 202 15.66 -79.84 -81.01
N GLU A 203 15.64 -78.56 -80.61
CA GLU A 203 15.13 -77.42 -81.38
C GLU A 203 16.17 -76.79 -82.33
N LYS A 204 17.48 -77.01 -82.12
CA LYS A 204 18.50 -76.73 -83.16
C LYS A 204 18.30 -77.54 -84.45
N ALA A 205 17.44 -78.56 -84.44
CA ALA A 205 17.01 -79.31 -85.61
C ALA A 205 15.72 -78.78 -86.28
N MET A 206 15.02 -77.81 -85.68
CA MET A 206 13.73 -77.32 -86.21
C MET A 206 13.65 -75.77 -86.18
N VAL A 207 14.31 -75.16 -87.17
CA VAL A 207 13.90 -73.91 -87.86
C VAL A 207 13.98 -72.58 -87.05
N THR A 208 15.03 -71.76 -87.25
CA THR A 208 15.09 -70.59 -88.18
C THR A 208 13.87 -69.65 -88.18
N MET A 209 14.08 -68.40 -87.68
CA MET A 209 13.23 -67.19 -87.83
C MET A 209 11.87 -67.22 -87.09
N LYS A 210 11.40 -66.21 -86.35
CA LYS A 210 11.84 -64.84 -85.99
C LYS A 210 10.83 -64.34 -84.91
N GLU A 211 11.35 -63.83 -83.79
CA GLU A 211 11.03 -62.56 -83.08
C GLU A 211 9.70 -61.80 -83.38
N LYS A 212 8.97 -61.12 -82.47
CA LYS A 212 9.22 -60.39 -81.18
C LYS A 212 7.81 -60.08 -80.55
N GLU A 213 7.55 -60.20 -79.24
CA GLU A 213 7.62 -59.18 -78.15
C GLU A 213 6.84 -57.86 -78.40
N LYS A 214 6.22 -57.11 -77.46
CA LYS A 214 5.77 -57.20 -76.04
C LYS A 214 4.99 -55.90 -75.71
N GLU A 215 3.97 -56.02 -74.87
CA GLU A 215 3.53 -55.21 -73.68
C GLU A 215 3.87 -53.71 -73.39
N LYS A 216 3.02 -53.14 -72.47
CA LYS A 216 3.26 -52.12 -71.38
C LYS A 216 3.13 -50.61 -71.71
N GLU A 217 2.80 -49.65 -70.82
CA GLU A 217 2.29 -49.52 -69.43
C GLU A 217 2.05 -48.01 -69.11
N ALA A 218 1.21 -47.71 -68.10
CA ALA A 218 1.29 -46.66 -67.05
C ALA A 218 1.25 -45.11 -67.29
N ALA A 219 0.62 -44.48 -66.28
CA ALA A 219 0.63 -43.08 -65.84
C ALA A 219 2.02 -42.58 -65.36
N PRO A 220 2.19 -41.30 -64.92
CA PRO A 220 2.18 -41.01 -63.46
C PRO A 220 1.90 -39.54 -62.97
N GLU A 221 1.64 -39.46 -61.66
CA GLU A 221 2.09 -38.54 -60.57
C GLU A 221 2.06 -36.98 -60.55
N VAL A 222 1.38 -36.49 -59.49
CA VAL A 222 1.75 -35.56 -58.37
C VAL A 222 2.97 -34.64 -58.47
N LYS A 223 2.79 -33.35 -58.08
CA LYS A 223 3.86 -32.43 -57.64
C LYS A 223 3.49 -31.68 -56.35
N GLY A 224 4.50 -31.52 -55.49
CA GLY A 224 4.49 -30.74 -54.25
C GLY A 224 4.63 -29.22 -54.43
N PRO A 225 4.77 -28.46 -53.32
CA PRO A 225 4.44 -27.03 -53.25
C PRO A 225 5.65 -26.08 -53.39
N PRO A 226 5.40 -24.80 -53.74
CA PRO A 226 6.31 -23.74 -53.28
C PRO A 226 5.65 -22.40 -52.87
N SER A 227 6.35 -21.74 -51.93
CA SER A 227 6.61 -20.28 -51.85
C SER A 227 6.06 -19.53 -50.62
N LEU A 228 6.97 -18.83 -49.93
CA LEU A 228 6.93 -18.48 -48.51
C LEU A 228 7.01 -16.96 -48.23
N VAL A 229 6.69 -16.08 -49.19
CA VAL A 229 6.92 -14.63 -49.03
C VAL A 229 5.69 -13.76 -49.32
N THR A 230 4.55 -14.33 -49.73
CA THR A 230 3.30 -13.58 -49.98
C THR A 230 2.17 -13.91 -48.99
N GLY A 231 2.38 -14.88 -48.09
CA GLY A 231 1.29 -15.48 -47.29
C GLY A 231 0.94 -14.77 -45.98
N MET A 232 1.85 -14.03 -45.35
CA MET A 232 1.59 -13.49 -44.00
C MET A 232 0.40 -12.51 -43.98
N GLY A 233 0.42 -11.51 -44.87
CA GLY A 233 -0.66 -10.54 -44.98
C GLY A 233 -1.98 -11.15 -45.46
N GLU A 234 -1.92 -12.12 -46.39
CA GLU A 234 -3.10 -12.80 -46.91
C GLU A 234 -3.77 -13.70 -45.87
N ILE A 235 -3.00 -14.49 -45.11
CA ILE A 235 -3.52 -15.35 -44.03
C ILE A 235 -4.14 -14.50 -42.92
N TYR A 236 -3.48 -13.41 -42.53
CA TYR A 236 -4.02 -12.49 -41.54
C TYR A 236 -5.31 -11.82 -42.02
N LYS A 237 -5.33 -11.34 -43.28
CA LYS A 237 -6.50 -10.70 -43.89
C LYS A 237 -7.68 -11.66 -43.96
N ASP A 238 -7.47 -12.90 -44.41
CA ASP A 238 -8.51 -13.93 -44.48
C ASP A 238 -9.07 -14.29 -43.08
N ALA A 239 -8.21 -14.34 -42.06
CA ALA A 239 -8.64 -14.51 -40.67
C ALA A 239 -9.52 -13.35 -40.20
N TYR A 240 -9.13 -12.11 -40.50
CA TYR A 240 -9.84 -10.91 -40.13
C TYR A 240 -11.18 -10.74 -40.86
N GLU A 241 -11.24 -11.02 -42.16
CA GLU A 241 -12.49 -11.03 -42.93
C GLU A 241 -13.46 -12.10 -42.40
N THR A 242 -12.94 -13.25 -41.95
CA THR A 242 -13.75 -14.30 -41.32
C THR A 242 -14.31 -13.83 -39.98
N PHE A 243 -13.54 -13.09 -39.20
CA PHE A 243 -14.01 -12.46 -37.95
C PHE A 243 -15.12 -11.45 -38.24
N GLN A 244 -14.95 -10.59 -39.24
CA GLN A 244 -15.96 -9.59 -39.63
C GLN A 244 -17.26 -10.23 -40.12
N ARG A 245 -17.20 -11.42 -40.74
CA ARG A 245 -18.39 -12.20 -41.13
C ARG A 245 -19.14 -12.82 -39.95
N GLY A 246 -18.60 -12.73 -38.73
CA GLY A 246 -19.25 -13.26 -37.53
C GLY A 246 -18.85 -14.70 -37.16
N ASP A 247 -18.08 -15.40 -38.00
CA ASP A 247 -17.64 -16.77 -37.70
C ASP A 247 -16.42 -16.75 -36.77
N MET A 248 -16.71 -16.63 -35.48
CA MET A 248 -15.71 -16.53 -34.42
C MET A 248 -14.83 -17.77 -34.30
N GLU A 249 -15.37 -18.97 -34.58
CA GLU A 249 -14.59 -20.21 -34.48
C GLU A 249 -13.61 -20.37 -35.65
N ALA A 250 -14.08 -20.14 -36.88
CA ALA A 250 -13.20 -20.22 -38.04
C ALA A 250 -12.15 -19.11 -38.01
N ALA A 251 -12.52 -17.88 -37.61
CA ALA A 251 -11.58 -16.78 -37.45
C ALA A 251 -10.49 -17.13 -36.43
N ARG A 252 -10.87 -17.67 -35.26
CA ARG A 252 -9.92 -18.09 -34.24
C ARG A 252 -8.93 -19.13 -34.77
N ARG A 253 -9.41 -20.19 -35.44
CA ARG A 253 -8.54 -21.22 -36.03
C ARG A 253 -7.55 -20.63 -37.02
N LYS A 254 -7.96 -19.63 -37.82
CA LYS A 254 -7.08 -18.95 -38.77
C LYS A 254 -6.04 -18.08 -38.07
N PHE A 255 -6.40 -17.33 -37.03
CA PHE A 255 -5.41 -16.59 -36.23
C PHE A 255 -4.45 -17.50 -35.45
N GLU A 256 -4.91 -18.63 -34.93
CA GLU A 256 -4.06 -19.64 -34.29
C GLU A 256 -3.07 -20.25 -35.30
N ALA A 257 -3.54 -20.55 -36.51
CA ALA A 257 -2.68 -21.02 -37.60
C ALA A 257 -1.65 -19.96 -38.01
N PHE A 258 -2.07 -18.69 -38.08
CA PHE A 258 -1.17 -17.56 -38.33
C PHE A 258 -0.07 -17.49 -37.27
N LEU A 259 -0.41 -17.51 -35.98
CA LEU A 259 0.58 -17.45 -34.89
C LEU A 259 1.50 -18.67 -34.83
N LYS A 260 1.03 -19.85 -35.25
CA LYS A 260 1.87 -21.04 -35.35
C LYS A 260 2.94 -20.90 -36.43
N GLN A 261 2.62 -20.22 -37.53
CA GLN A 261 3.55 -20.01 -38.65
C GLN A 261 4.42 -18.75 -38.44
N TYR A 262 3.85 -17.71 -37.82
CA TYR A 262 4.43 -16.38 -37.67
C TYR A 262 4.31 -15.88 -36.22
N PRO A 263 5.07 -16.48 -35.28
CA PRO A 263 4.92 -16.18 -33.85
C PRO A 263 5.47 -14.82 -33.42
N ASN A 264 6.44 -14.24 -34.15
CA ASN A 264 7.17 -13.01 -33.76
C ASN A 264 7.22 -12.02 -34.93
N THR A 265 6.09 -11.39 -35.22
CA THR A 265 5.94 -10.40 -36.30
C THR A 265 5.14 -9.21 -35.79
N ASP A 266 5.16 -8.11 -36.52
CA ASP A 266 4.39 -6.89 -36.21
C ASP A 266 2.86 -7.12 -36.22
N LEU A 267 2.41 -8.28 -36.69
CA LEU A 267 1.00 -8.69 -36.68
C LEU A 267 0.69 -9.77 -35.63
N SER A 268 1.69 -10.28 -34.91
CA SER A 268 1.51 -11.37 -33.96
C SER A 268 0.75 -10.93 -32.71
N ASP A 269 1.00 -9.73 -32.20
CA ASP A 269 0.21 -9.13 -31.12
C ASP A 269 -1.25 -8.89 -31.56
N ASN A 270 -1.44 -8.42 -32.80
CA ASN A 270 -2.74 -8.23 -33.42
C ASN A 270 -3.50 -9.56 -33.55
N ALA A 271 -2.87 -10.61 -34.06
CA ALA A 271 -3.51 -11.91 -34.22
C ALA A 271 -3.89 -12.52 -32.86
N GLN A 272 -3.00 -12.42 -31.86
CA GLN A 272 -3.29 -12.90 -30.51
C GLN A 272 -4.41 -12.10 -29.83
N PHE A 273 -4.48 -10.78 -30.08
CA PHE A 273 -5.57 -9.93 -29.62
C PHE A 273 -6.92 -10.34 -30.25
N TRP A 274 -6.95 -10.59 -31.57
CA TRP A 274 -8.17 -11.04 -32.24
C TRP A 274 -8.66 -12.42 -31.79
N ILE A 275 -7.75 -13.31 -31.40
CA ILE A 275 -8.14 -14.57 -30.72
C ILE A 275 -8.92 -14.24 -29.44
N GLY A 276 -8.45 -13.30 -28.62
CA GLY A 276 -9.18 -12.82 -27.45
C GLY A 276 -10.54 -12.23 -27.79
N GLU A 277 -10.63 -11.39 -28.82
CA GLU A 277 -11.90 -10.81 -29.29
C GLU A 277 -12.89 -11.88 -29.74
N THR A 278 -12.44 -12.98 -30.35
CA THR A 278 -13.34 -14.09 -30.72
C THR A 278 -13.98 -14.77 -29.50
N TYR A 279 -13.26 -14.87 -28.39
CA TYR A 279 -13.80 -15.40 -27.13
C TYR A 279 -14.74 -14.40 -26.47
N TYR A 280 -14.34 -13.12 -26.44
CA TYR A 280 -15.15 -12.04 -25.90
C TYR A 280 -16.50 -11.91 -26.62
N ALA A 281 -16.49 -11.98 -27.96
CA ALA A 281 -17.71 -11.94 -28.78
C ALA A 281 -18.67 -13.10 -28.49
N ARG A 282 -18.12 -14.26 -28.08
CA ARG A 282 -18.90 -15.43 -27.65
C ARG A 282 -19.27 -15.42 -26.17
N LYS A 283 -18.94 -14.34 -25.43
CA LYS A 283 -19.12 -14.20 -23.98
C LYS A 283 -18.38 -15.23 -23.15
N ASP A 284 -17.35 -15.86 -23.71
CA ASP A 284 -16.43 -16.76 -23.00
C ASP A 284 -15.31 -15.91 -22.39
N TYR A 285 -15.69 -15.13 -21.38
CA TYR A 285 -14.85 -14.07 -20.81
C TYR A 285 -13.63 -14.64 -20.08
N GLU A 286 -13.75 -15.84 -19.48
CA GLU A 286 -12.64 -16.52 -18.84
C GLU A 286 -11.52 -16.81 -19.84
N LYS A 287 -11.85 -17.36 -21.01
CA LYS A 287 -10.84 -17.59 -22.05
C LYS A 287 -10.37 -16.29 -22.68
N ALA A 288 -11.25 -15.30 -22.87
CA ALA A 288 -10.84 -13.99 -23.36
C ALA A 288 -9.76 -13.35 -22.48
N VAL A 289 -9.91 -13.41 -21.15
CA VAL A 289 -8.91 -12.94 -20.18
C VAL A 289 -7.55 -13.61 -20.41
N LEU A 290 -7.54 -14.94 -20.58
CA LEU A 290 -6.30 -15.69 -20.81
C LEU A 290 -5.63 -15.32 -22.14
N GLU A 291 -6.39 -15.09 -23.19
CA GLU A 291 -5.83 -14.73 -24.50
C GLU A 291 -5.32 -13.28 -24.52
N TYR A 292 -5.97 -12.35 -23.83
CA TYR A 292 -5.44 -11.00 -23.65
C TYR A 292 -4.17 -10.98 -22.79
N GLU A 293 -4.09 -11.83 -21.76
CA GLU A 293 -2.86 -11.97 -20.97
C GLU A 293 -1.69 -12.42 -21.85
N LYS A 294 -1.93 -13.32 -22.82
CA LYS A 294 -0.88 -13.73 -23.77
C LYS A 294 -0.38 -12.55 -24.62
N VAL A 295 -1.24 -11.61 -25.00
CA VAL A 295 -0.80 -10.39 -25.71
C VAL A 295 0.18 -9.61 -24.83
N ILE A 296 -0.20 -9.35 -23.58
CA ILE A 296 0.56 -8.54 -22.63
C ILE A 296 1.89 -9.21 -22.26
N ALA A 297 1.89 -10.54 -22.07
CA ALA A 297 3.05 -11.29 -21.62
C ALA A 297 4.04 -11.62 -22.75
N LYS A 298 3.54 -11.96 -23.95
CA LYS A 298 4.40 -12.38 -25.07
C LYS A 298 4.83 -11.22 -25.96
N TYR A 299 4.02 -10.16 -26.05
CA TYR A 299 4.27 -9.02 -26.92
C TYR A 299 4.21 -7.69 -26.14
N PRO A 300 5.08 -7.51 -25.12
CA PRO A 300 4.99 -6.36 -24.20
C PRO A 300 5.19 -4.98 -24.87
N GLU A 301 5.83 -4.95 -26.04
CA GLU A 301 6.05 -3.74 -26.86
C GLU A 301 5.04 -3.61 -28.02
N GLY A 302 4.07 -4.52 -28.12
CA GLY A 302 3.08 -4.51 -29.21
C GLY A 302 2.04 -3.39 -29.06
N ASP A 303 1.59 -2.88 -30.20
CA ASP A 303 0.59 -1.80 -30.27
C ASP A 303 -0.77 -2.23 -29.71
N LYS A 304 -1.04 -3.53 -29.58
CA LYS A 304 -2.28 -4.04 -28.96
C LYS A 304 -2.22 -4.22 -27.47
N VAL A 305 -1.10 -3.98 -26.81
CA VAL A 305 -1.02 -4.12 -25.34
C VAL A 305 -2.03 -3.23 -24.60
N PRO A 306 -2.22 -1.92 -24.95
CA PRO A 306 -3.22 -1.09 -24.28
C PRO A 306 -4.64 -1.59 -24.50
N ALA A 307 -4.94 -2.07 -25.71
CA ALA A 307 -6.25 -2.63 -26.07
C ALA A 307 -6.52 -3.95 -25.35
N ALA A 308 -5.52 -4.82 -25.27
CA ALA A 308 -5.58 -6.09 -24.56
C ALA A 308 -5.82 -5.87 -23.06
N LEU A 309 -5.07 -4.97 -22.41
CA LEU A 309 -5.28 -4.61 -21.00
C LEU A 309 -6.68 -4.08 -20.73
N LEU A 310 -7.17 -3.18 -21.59
CA LEU A 310 -8.54 -2.67 -21.49
C LEU A 310 -9.56 -3.80 -21.61
N LYS A 311 -9.47 -4.63 -22.65
CA LYS A 311 -10.41 -5.72 -22.92
C LYS A 311 -10.33 -6.85 -21.89
N GLN A 312 -9.17 -7.09 -21.30
CA GLN A 312 -9.00 -7.99 -20.17
C GLN A 312 -9.73 -7.44 -18.94
N GLY A 313 -9.55 -6.15 -18.62
CA GLY A 313 -10.28 -5.49 -17.53
C GLY A 313 -11.79 -5.50 -17.74
N LEU A 314 -12.27 -5.26 -18.97
CA LEU A 314 -13.68 -5.37 -19.32
C LEU A 314 -14.21 -6.80 -19.19
N SER A 315 -13.43 -7.81 -19.61
CA SER A 315 -13.81 -9.21 -19.41
C SER A 315 -13.97 -9.56 -17.93
N PHE A 316 -13.09 -9.06 -17.06
CA PHE A 316 -13.24 -9.24 -15.61
C PHE A 316 -14.49 -8.55 -15.04
N LEU A 317 -14.92 -7.41 -15.60
CA LEU A 317 -16.19 -6.80 -15.21
C LEU A 317 -17.38 -7.67 -15.57
N GLU A 318 -17.38 -8.27 -16.77
CA GLU A 318 -18.44 -9.18 -17.21
C GLU A 318 -18.48 -10.46 -16.35
N LEU A 319 -17.33 -10.89 -15.83
CA LEU A 319 -17.23 -11.98 -14.85
C LEU A 319 -17.63 -11.57 -13.42
N GLY A 320 -17.89 -10.28 -13.17
CA GLY A 320 -18.23 -9.75 -11.84
C GLY A 320 -17.02 -9.49 -10.93
N ASP A 321 -15.80 -9.75 -11.39
CA ASP A 321 -14.57 -9.50 -10.66
C ASP A 321 -14.13 -8.04 -10.79
N LYS A 322 -14.81 -7.19 -10.04
CA LYS A 322 -14.56 -5.74 -10.02
C LYS A 322 -13.16 -5.38 -9.51
N ALA A 323 -12.57 -6.22 -8.66
CA ALA A 323 -11.26 -5.96 -8.06
C ALA A 323 -10.17 -6.06 -9.13
N ASN A 324 -10.12 -7.18 -9.86
CA ASN A 324 -9.16 -7.38 -10.94
C ASN A 324 -9.40 -6.41 -12.10
N ALA A 325 -10.66 -6.17 -12.46
CA ALA A 325 -11.01 -5.17 -13.46
C ALA A 325 -10.47 -3.77 -13.11
N ARG A 326 -10.68 -3.30 -11.88
CA ARG A 326 -10.21 -1.98 -11.42
C ARG A 326 -8.68 -1.87 -11.50
N ASN A 327 -7.96 -2.93 -11.14
CA ASN A 327 -6.50 -2.95 -11.21
C ASN A 327 -6.01 -2.81 -12.66
N LEU A 328 -6.56 -3.61 -13.58
CA LEU A 328 -6.19 -3.59 -14.99
C LEU A 328 -6.54 -2.26 -15.66
N LEU A 329 -7.72 -1.71 -15.41
CA LEU A 329 -8.12 -0.42 -15.97
C LEU A 329 -7.22 0.72 -15.48
N ARG A 330 -6.80 0.71 -14.20
CA ARG A 330 -5.79 1.67 -13.69
C ARG A 330 -4.45 1.50 -14.40
N ARG A 331 -4.02 0.26 -14.63
CA ARG A 331 -2.78 0.01 -15.37
C ARG A 331 -2.82 0.59 -16.79
N VAL A 332 -3.99 0.59 -17.45
CA VAL A 332 -4.17 1.27 -18.75
C VAL A 332 -3.99 2.78 -18.60
N THR A 333 -4.65 3.40 -17.62
CA THR A 333 -4.57 4.87 -17.42
C THR A 333 -3.18 5.34 -17.02
N ASP A 334 -2.47 4.53 -16.25
CA ASP A 334 -1.17 4.89 -15.70
C ASP A 334 -0.04 4.68 -16.73
N ARG A 335 -0.09 3.58 -17.50
CA ARG A 335 0.95 3.25 -18.47
C ARG A 335 0.72 3.83 -19.86
N TYR A 336 -0.53 4.06 -20.25
CA TYR A 336 -0.90 4.50 -21.59
C TYR A 336 -1.83 5.73 -21.58
N PRO A 337 -1.49 6.81 -20.84
CA PRO A 337 -2.41 7.90 -20.52
C PRO A 337 -2.99 8.66 -21.72
N GLN A 338 -2.27 8.68 -22.84
CA GLN A 338 -2.61 9.42 -24.08
C GLN A 338 -3.35 8.56 -25.12
N THR A 339 -3.78 7.36 -24.75
CA THR A 339 -4.48 6.44 -25.67
C THR A 339 -6.00 6.53 -25.49
N GLU A 340 -6.75 6.26 -26.56
CA GLU A 340 -8.22 6.14 -26.49
C GLU A 340 -8.63 5.08 -25.45
N GLN A 341 -7.83 4.03 -25.29
CA GLN A 341 -8.06 2.98 -24.31
C GLN A 341 -8.02 3.52 -22.88
N ALA A 342 -7.14 4.47 -22.58
CA ALA A 342 -7.10 5.13 -21.28
C ALA A 342 -8.32 6.02 -21.03
N ASP A 343 -8.85 6.69 -22.05
CA ASP A 343 -10.12 7.44 -21.93
C ASP A 343 -11.30 6.53 -21.61
N ILE A 344 -11.39 5.38 -22.29
CA ILE A 344 -12.42 4.37 -22.01
C ILE A 344 -12.22 3.81 -20.58
N ALA A 345 -10.98 3.50 -20.19
CA ALA A 345 -10.67 2.96 -18.88
C ALA A 345 -11.06 3.93 -17.75
N ARG A 346 -10.76 5.23 -17.89
CA ARG A 346 -11.18 6.28 -16.93
C ARG A 346 -12.69 6.29 -16.73
N LYS A 347 -13.46 6.35 -17.83
CA LYS A 347 -14.93 6.34 -17.78
C LYS A 347 -15.46 5.08 -17.11
N ARG A 348 -14.85 3.93 -17.36
CA ARG A 348 -15.27 2.66 -16.72
C ARG A 348 -14.94 2.61 -15.24
N LEU A 349 -13.77 3.11 -14.82
CA LEU A 349 -13.38 3.18 -13.42
C LEU A 349 -14.38 3.97 -12.56
N GLU A 350 -14.96 5.05 -13.09
CA GLU A 350 -15.99 5.84 -12.40
C GLU A 350 -17.27 5.04 -12.12
N THR A 351 -17.59 4.06 -12.97
CA THR A 351 -18.79 3.22 -12.82
C THR A 351 -18.62 2.08 -11.81
N ILE A 352 -17.38 1.75 -11.44
CA ILE A 352 -17.07 0.65 -10.52
C ILE A 352 -17.09 1.18 -9.08
N LYS A 353 -18.28 1.13 -8.45
CA LYS A 353 -18.47 1.41 -7.01
C LYS A 353 -17.53 0.58 -6.13
#